data_AF-A0A483AFH5-F1
#
_entry.id   AF-A0A483AFH5-F1
#
_cell.length_a   1.000
_cell.length_b   1.000
_cell.length_c   1.000
_cell.angle_alpha   90.00
_cell.angle_beta   90.00
_cell.angle_gamma   90.00
#
_symmetry.space_group_name_H-M   'P 1'
#
loop_
_entity.id
_entity.type
_entity.pdbx_description
1 polymer ?
#
loop_
_entity_poly.entity_id
_entity_poly.type
_entity_poly.pdbx_seq_one_letter_code
_entity_poly.pdbx_strand_id
1 'polypeptide(L)'
;LKWGMILFIISEIFFFISFFWGFFHSSLAPTIEIGMMWPPKGIKTFNPMDIPLLNTTILLSSGITITWAHHSIMNMNHNQTIQGLFITVMLGIYFTMLQGYEYYESPFTISDSIYGSCFFMATGFHGLHVIIGTTFLMVCLMRTMKFHFSSKHHFGFEAAA
;
A
#
# COMPACT_ATOMS: atom_id res chain seq x y z
N LEU A 1 1.00 -12.23 -20.56
CA LEU A 1 1.57 -11.67 -19.32
C LEU A 1 1.01 -10.27 -19.01
N LYS A 2 1.23 -9.25 -19.85
CA LYS A 2 0.67 -7.89 -19.66
C LYS A 2 -0.84 -7.87 -19.34
N TRP A 3 -1.66 -8.44 -20.21
CA TRP A 3 -3.11 -8.56 -19.99
C TRP A 3 -3.48 -9.32 -18.70
N GLY A 4 -2.72 -10.37 -18.36
CA GLY A 4 -2.95 -11.13 -17.13
C GLY A 4 -2.73 -10.28 -15.88
N MET A 5 -1.65 -9.48 -15.85
CA MET A 5 -1.39 -8.56 -14.74
C MET A 5 -2.46 -7.47 -14.64
N ILE A 6 -2.89 -6.89 -15.78
CA ILE A 6 -3.95 -5.88 -15.79
C ILE A 6 -5.26 -6.47 -15.23
N LEU A 7 -5.67 -7.65 -15.68
CA LEU A 7 -6.88 -8.30 -15.19
C LEU A 7 -6.79 -8.66 -13.70
N PHE A 8 -5.61 -9.10 -13.23
CA PHE A 8 -5.35 -9.34 -11.81
C PHE A 8 -5.49 -8.06 -10.97
N ILE A 9 -4.89 -6.95 -11.39
CA ILE A 9 -5.03 -5.66 -10.70
C ILE A 9 -6.49 -5.21 -10.69
N ILE A 10 -7.23 -5.39 -11.79
CA ILE A 10 -8.66 -5.07 -11.85
C ILE A 10 -9.43 -5.88 -10.82
N SER A 11 -9.17 -7.19 -10.67
CA SER A 11 -9.85 -7.97 -9.64
C SER A 11 -9.53 -7.49 -8.22
N GLU A 12 -8.29 -7.09 -7.94
CA GLU A 12 -7.92 -6.53 -6.62
C GLU A 12 -8.61 -5.17 -6.37
N ILE A 13 -8.79 -4.33 -7.41
CA ILE A 13 -9.57 -3.09 -7.29
C ILE A 13 -11.02 -3.39 -6.87
N PHE A 14 -11.68 -4.36 -7.52
CA PHE A 14 -13.04 -4.77 -7.15
C PHE A 14 -13.11 -5.38 -5.74
N PHE A 15 -12.07 -6.10 -5.33
CA PHE A 15 -11.94 -6.59 -3.96
C PHE A 15 -11.95 -5.43 -2.95
N PHE A 16 -11.14 -4.37 -3.15
CA PHE A 16 -11.17 -3.20 -2.28
C PHE A 16 -12.47 -2.39 -2.34
N ILE A 17 -13.13 -2.31 -3.50
CA ILE A 17 -14.45 -1.66 -3.63
C ILE A 17 -15.45 -2.25 -2.63
N SER A 18 -15.39 -3.56 -2.36
CA SER A 18 -16.28 -4.19 -1.38
C SER A 18 -16.07 -3.67 0.05
N PHE A 19 -14.82 -3.43 0.46
CA PHE A 19 -14.51 -2.84 1.78
C PHE A 19 -14.94 -1.38 1.87
N PHE A 20 -14.71 -0.59 0.82
CA PHE A 20 -15.17 0.79 0.75
C PHE A 20 -16.70 0.87 0.80
N TRP A 21 -17.40 -0.02 0.10
CA TRP A 21 -18.85 -0.14 0.23
C TRP A 21 -19.23 -0.38 1.69
N GLY A 22 -18.68 -1.40 2.34
CA GLY A 22 -18.98 -1.71 3.74
C GLY A 22 -18.78 -0.51 4.68
N PHE A 23 -17.69 0.23 4.49
CA PHE A 23 -17.42 1.48 5.21
C PHE A 23 -18.47 2.55 4.94
N PHE A 24 -18.77 2.86 3.66
CA PHE A 24 -19.74 3.91 3.32
C PHE A 24 -21.16 3.58 3.75
N HIS A 25 -21.57 2.31 3.62
CA HIS A 25 -22.87 1.85 4.10
C HIS A 25 -23.03 2.11 5.61
N SER A 26 -22.00 1.77 6.40
CA SER A 26 -22.02 1.90 7.86
C SER A 26 -21.86 3.34 8.35
N SER A 27 -21.09 4.17 7.62
CA SER A 27 -20.77 5.54 8.02
C SER A 27 -21.80 6.57 7.58
N LEU A 28 -22.44 6.39 6.42
CA LEU A 28 -23.43 7.34 5.89
C LEU A 28 -24.83 7.15 6.52
N ALA A 29 -25.14 5.94 7.00
CA ALA A 29 -26.40 5.63 7.68
C ALA A 29 -26.13 4.89 9.02
N PRO A 30 -25.53 5.57 10.01
CA PRO A 30 -25.14 4.94 11.27
C PRO A 30 -26.37 4.45 12.05
N THR A 31 -26.32 3.21 12.53
CA THR A 31 -27.43 2.58 13.24
C THR A 31 -27.63 3.11 14.66
N ILE A 32 -28.76 2.78 15.27
CA ILE A 32 -29.09 3.23 16.63
C ILE A 32 -28.12 2.64 17.66
N GLU A 33 -27.64 1.41 17.43
CA GLU A 33 -26.71 0.70 18.32
C GLU A 33 -25.36 1.42 18.45
N ILE A 34 -24.92 2.15 17.41
CA ILE A 34 -23.68 2.96 17.44
C ILE A 34 -23.92 4.43 17.80
N GLY A 35 -25.16 4.79 18.16
CA GLY A 35 -25.55 6.12 18.60
C GLY A 35 -25.94 7.08 17.48
N MET A 36 -26.31 6.58 16.29
CA MET A 36 -26.68 7.38 15.11
C MET A 36 -25.64 8.44 14.71
N MET A 37 -24.36 8.18 15.00
CA MET A 37 -23.25 9.07 14.70
C MET A 37 -22.05 8.30 14.17
N TRP A 38 -21.23 8.98 13.37
CA TRP A 38 -19.96 8.46 12.88
C TRP A 38 -18.84 9.46 13.14
N PRO A 39 -17.71 9.06 13.75
CA PRO A 39 -17.42 7.75 14.33
C PRO A 39 -18.37 7.37 15.49
N PRO A 40 -18.54 6.07 15.79
CA PRO A 40 -19.33 5.61 16.93
C PRO A 40 -18.89 6.23 18.26
N LYS A 41 -19.84 6.48 19.15
CA LYS A 41 -19.56 7.05 20.47
C LYS A 41 -18.56 6.18 21.25
N GLY A 42 -17.48 6.80 21.74
CA GLY A 42 -16.44 6.13 22.52
C GLY A 42 -15.20 5.74 21.72
N ILE A 43 -15.27 5.77 20.39
CA ILE A 43 -14.10 5.54 19.54
C ILE A 43 -13.30 6.84 19.42
N LYS A 44 -12.03 6.77 19.83
CA LYS A 44 -11.04 7.83 19.57
C LYS A 44 -10.31 7.51 18.28
N THR A 45 -10.50 8.32 17.25
CA THR A 45 -9.87 8.09 15.94
C THR A 45 -8.47 8.67 15.90
N PHE A 46 -7.64 8.15 15.00
CA PHE A 46 -6.35 8.75 14.69
C PHE A 46 -6.53 10.17 14.12
N ASN A 47 -5.55 11.03 14.40
CA ASN A 47 -5.44 12.31 13.73
C ASN A 47 -4.80 12.08 12.33
N PRO A 48 -5.49 12.43 11.24
CA PRO A 48 -4.99 12.19 9.90
C PRO A 48 -3.71 12.97 9.56
N MET A 49 -3.38 14.01 10.34
CA MET A 49 -2.18 14.84 10.11
C MET A 49 -0.89 14.25 10.70
N ASP A 50 -0.97 13.16 11.46
CA ASP A 50 0.18 12.56 12.12
C ASP A 50 0.78 11.44 11.24
N ILE A 51 0.87 10.22 11.77
CA ILE A 51 1.41 9.05 11.05
C ILE A 51 0.68 8.78 9.72
N PRO A 52 -0.66 8.89 9.59
CA PRO A 52 -1.33 8.69 8.31
C PRO A 52 -0.83 9.61 7.19
N LEU A 53 -0.58 10.89 7.48
CA LEU A 53 -0.04 11.83 6.51
C LEU A 53 1.38 11.44 6.12
N LEU A 54 2.22 11.08 7.10
CA LEU A 54 3.58 10.61 6.85
C LEU A 54 3.58 9.37 5.93
N ASN A 55 2.75 8.37 6.22
CA ASN A 55 2.60 7.17 5.40
C ASN A 55 2.17 7.50 3.96
N THR A 56 1.29 8.49 3.78
CA THR A 56 0.90 8.98 2.45
C THR A 56 2.09 9.59 1.71
N THR A 57 2.88 10.43 2.38
CA THR A 57 4.07 11.04 1.76
C THR A 57 5.14 9.99 1.38
N ILE A 58 5.29 8.95 2.20
CA ILE A 58 6.21 7.83 1.93
C ILE A 58 5.79 7.10 0.65
N LEU A 59 4.51 6.71 0.54
CA LEU A 59 4.03 6.02 -0.67
C LEU A 59 4.17 6.89 -1.93
N LEU A 60 3.83 8.18 -1.85
CA LEU A 60 4.02 9.10 -2.97
C LEU A 60 5.50 9.23 -3.36
N SER A 61 6.40 9.36 -2.38
CA SER A 61 7.84 9.43 -2.64
C SER A 61 8.37 8.14 -3.27
N SER A 62 7.86 6.98 -2.85
CA SER A 62 8.22 5.68 -3.42
C SER A 62 7.80 5.56 -4.90
N GLY A 63 6.66 6.16 -5.27
CA GLY A 63 6.21 6.27 -6.66
C GLY A 63 7.15 7.10 -7.55
N ILE A 64 7.76 8.15 -6.99
CA ILE A 64 8.78 8.94 -7.69
C ILE A 64 10.06 8.11 -7.88
N THR A 65 10.53 7.43 -6.83
CA THR A 65 11.80 6.68 -6.88
C THR A 65 11.72 5.45 -7.78
N ILE A 66 10.58 4.77 -7.84
CA ILE A 66 10.39 3.64 -8.76
C ILE A 66 10.29 4.10 -10.22
N THR A 67 9.66 5.25 -10.47
CA THR A 67 9.60 5.86 -11.81
C THR A 67 10.99 6.26 -12.28
N TRP A 68 11.80 6.82 -11.39
CA TRP A 68 13.22 7.10 -11.68
C TRP A 68 14.01 5.82 -11.98
N ALA A 69 13.80 4.74 -11.21
CA ALA A 69 14.43 3.45 -11.48
C ALA A 69 14.04 2.90 -12.86
N HIS A 70 12.77 3.04 -13.25
CA HIS A 70 12.26 2.61 -14.56
C HIS A 70 12.93 3.36 -15.71
N HIS A 71 12.97 4.69 -15.65
CA HIS A 71 13.66 5.50 -16.66
C HIS A 71 15.15 5.17 -16.74
N SER A 72 15.77 4.86 -15.60
CA SER A 72 17.18 4.44 -15.56
C SER A 72 17.42 3.10 -16.26
N ILE A 73 16.47 2.13 -16.16
CA ILE A 73 16.55 0.86 -16.91
C ILE A 73 16.51 1.12 -18.41
N MET A 74 15.57 1.95 -18.86
CA MET A 74 15.42 2.28 -20.28
C MET A 74 16.66 2.99 -20.84
N ASN A 75 17.29 3.85 -20.04
CA ASN A 75 18.52 4.58 -20.40
C ASN A 75 19.80 3.77 -20.15
N MET A 76 19.70 2.48 -19.79
CA MET A 76 20.84 1.59 -19.50
C MET A 76 21.76 2.09 -18.36
N ASN A 77 21.24 2.91 -17.44
CA ASN A 77 21.98 3.41 -16.29
C ASN A 77 21.78 2.48 -15.07
N HIS A 78 22.62 1.45 -14.99
CA HIS A 78 22.48 0.38 -14.00
C HIS A 78 22.61 0.86 -12.54
N ASN A 79 23.55 1.77 -12.27
CA ASN A 79 23.77 2.27 -10.91
C ASN A 79 22.56 3.06 -10.40
N GLN A 80 21.97 3.92 -11.24
CA GLN A 80 20.77 4.68 -10.87
C GLN A 80 19.53 3.78 -10.74
N THR A 81 19.40 2.74 -11.57
CA THR A 81 18.33 1.75 -11.39
C THR A 81 18.41 1.08 -10.03
N ILE A 82 19.59 0.61 -9.63
CA ILE A 82 19.78 -0.02 -8.31
C ILE A 82 19.45 0.97 -7.20
N GLN A 83 19.96 2.20 -7.30
CA GLN A 83 19.74 3.23 -6.28
C GLN A 83 18.25 3.58 -6.11
N GLY A 84 17.54 3.86 -7.20
CA GLY A 84 16.11 4.19 -7.15
C GLY A 84 15.27 3.03 -6.62
N LEU A 85 15.56 1.81 -7.05
CA LEU A 85 14.82 0.62 -6.62
C LEU A 85 15.13 0.26 -5.15
N PHE A 86 16.38 0.41 -4.71
CA PHE A 86 16.76 0.23 -3.31
C PHE A 86 16.03 1.22 -2.38
N ILE A 87 15.99 2.50 -2.75
CA ILE A 87 15.25 3.52 -1.98
C ILE A 87 13.76 3.17 -1.94
N THR A 88 13.18 2.76 -3.06
CA THR A 88 11.76 2.35 -3.13
C THR A 88 11.45 1.19 -2.16
N VAL A 89 12.29 0.16 -2.15
CA VAL A 89 12.14 -0.99 -1.22
C VAL A 89 12.25 -0.53 0.24
N MET A 90 13.23 0.34 0.56
CA MET A 90 13.38 0.87 1.91
C MET A 90 12.18 1.70 2.36
N LEU A 91 11.63 2.54 1.49
CA LEU A 91 10.42 3.32 1.78
C LEU A 91 9.21 2.41 2.05
N GLY A 92 9.07 1.33 1.30
CA GLY A 92 8.00 0.35 1.53
C GLY A 92 8.14 -0.40 2.86
N ILE A 93 9.37 -0.81 3.23
CA ILE A 93 9.63 -1.40 4.56
C ILE A 93 9.31 -0.38 5.67
N TYR A 94 9.72 0.88 5.47
CA TYR A 94 9.46 1.95 6.44
C TYR A 94 7.96 2.21 6.64
N PHE A 95 7.17 2.23 5.55
CA PHE A 95 5.71 2.27 5.62
C PHE A 95 5.15 1.12 6.45
N THR A 96 5.59 -0.13 6.20
CA THR A 96 5.08 -1.29 6.95
C THR A 96 5.41 -1.21 8.43
N MET A 97 6.60 -0.72 8.80
CA MET A 97 6.97 -0.50 10.20
C MET A 97 6.08 0.56 10.87
N LEU A 98 5.83 1.69 10.21
CA LEU A 98 4.95 2.73 10.72
C LEU A 98 3.50 2.26 10.85
N GLN A 99 3.00 1.49 9.87
CA GLN A 99 1.65 0.91 9.95
C GLN A 99 1.53 -0.08 11.12
N GLY A 100 2.57 -0.88 11.37
CA GLY A 100 2.62 -1.77 12.52
C GLY A 100 2.65 -1.02 13.85
N TYR A 101 3.38 0.09 13.92
CA TYR A 101 3.39 0.97 15.10
C TYR A 101 2.03 1.64 15.32
N GLU A 102 1.38 2.13 14.26
CA GLU A 102 0.03 2.69 14.34
C GLU A 102 -0.99 1.67 14.87
N TYR A 103 -0.91 0.40 14.45
CA TYR A 103 -1.76 -0.67 14.95
C TYR A 103 -1.47 -1.03 16.41
N TYR A 104 -0.22 -0.93 16.86
CA TYR A 104 0.14 -1.20 18.25
C TYR A 104 -0.37 -0.10 19.20
N GLU A 105 -0.31 1.16 18.77
CA GLU A 105 -0.76 2.33 19.53
C GLU A 105 -2.26 2.63 19.37
N SER A 106 -3.02 1.80 18.66
CA SER A 106 -4.42 2.09 18.35
C SER A 106 -5.29 2.07 19.61
N PRO A 107 -6.11 3.10 19.87
CA PRO A 107 -7.00 3.13 21.03
C PRO A 107 -8.29 2.30 20.83
N PHE A 108 -8.43 1.65 19.68
CA PHE A 108 -9.52 0.74 19.32
C PHE A 108 -8.94 -0.49 18.62
N THR A 109 -9.70 -1.58 18.63
CA THR A 109 -9.34 -2.89 18.08
C THR A 109 -10.31 -3.32 16.99
N ILE A 110 -10.05 -4.44 16.31
CA ILE A 110 -10.95 -4.99 15.28
C ILE A 110 -12.34 -5.35 15.82
N SER A 111 -12.43 -5.70 17.11
CA SER A 111 -13.68 -6.01 17.81
C SER A 111 -14.47 -4.78 18.25
N ASP A 112 -13.91 -3.57 18.14
CA ASP A 112 -14.57 -2.35 18.61
C ASP A 112 -15.48 -1.76 17.54
N SER A 113 -16.72 -2.27 17.54
CA SER A 113 -17.81 -1.89 16.63
C SER A 113 -17.51 -2.13 15.15
N ILE A 114 -18.47 -1.74 14.30
CA ILE A 114 -18.28 -1.76 12.85
C ILE A 114 -17.16 -0.83 12.39
N TYR A 115 -16.83 0.23 13.14
CA TYR A 115 -15.73 1.12 12.82
C TYR A 115 -14.37 0.39 12.85
N GLY A 116 -14.06 -0.30 13.96
CA GLY A 116 -12.82 -1.06 14.10
C GLY A 116 -12.72 -2.17 13.05
N SER A 117 -13.82 -2.90 12.84
CA SER A 117 -13.91 -3.93 11.80
C SER A 117 -13.62 -3.38 10.40
N CYS A 118 -14.26 -2.29 9.98
CA CYS A 118 -14.00 -1.67 8.67
C CYS A 118 -12.58 -1.12 8.57
N PHE A 119 -12.07 -0.46 9.62
CA PHE A 119 -10.74 0.14 9.63
C PHE A 119 -9.65 -0.93 9.46
N PHE A 120 -9.62 -1.94 10.34
CA PHE A 120 -8.56 -2.96 10.32
C PHE A 120 -8.66 -3.90 9.12
N MET A 121 -9.85 -4.18 8.61
CA MET A 121 -9.99 -4.99 7.40
C MET A 121 -9.46 -4.24 6.17
N ALA A 122 -9.90 -3.00 5.95
CA ALA A 122 -9.48 -2.23 4.78
C ALA A 122 -7.98 -1.91 4.81
N THR A 123 -7.49 -1.37 5.92
CA THR A 123 -6.07 -1.01 6.06
C THR A 123 -5.18 -2.24 6.19
N GLY A 124 -5.66 -3.32 6.78
CA GLY A 124 -4.90 -4.57 6.95
C GLY A 124 -4.66 -5.28 5.63
N PHE A 125 -5.69 -5.40 4.78
CA PHE A 125 -5.51 -5.92 3.43
C PHE A 125 -4.63 -5.01 2.58
N HIS A 126 -4.74 -3.69 2.71
CA HIS A 126 -3.81 -2.78 2.06
C HIS A 126 -2.36 -3.00 2.53
N GLY A 127 -2.13 -3.13 3.83
CA GLY A 127 -0.80 -3.43 4.40
C GLY A 127 -0.23 -4.75 3.88
N LEU A 128 -1.06 -5.79 3.75
CA LEU A 128 -0.66 -7.06 3.12
C LEU A 128 -0.24 -6.86 1.66
N HIS A 129 -0.98 -6.05 0.89
CA HIS A 129 -0.61 -5.71 -0.48
C HIS A 129 0.73 -4.96 -0.56
N VAL A 130 1.00 -4.05 0.38
CA VAL A 130 2.30 -3.36 0.46
C VAL A 130 3.43 -4.35 0.75
N ILE A 131 3.22 -5.34 1.62
CA ILE A 131 4.21 -6.41 1.89
C ILE A 131 4.45 -7.26 0.62
N ILE A 132 3.40 -7.64 -0.10
CA ILE A 132 3.55 -8.38 -1.37
C ILE A 132 4.28 -7.52 -2.42
N GLY A 133 3.91 -6.25 -2.58
CA GLY A 133 4.56 -5.33 -3.51
C GLY A 133 6.03 -5.13 -3.19
N THR A 134 6.37 -4.89 -1.92
CA THR A 134 7.77 -4.70 -1.48
C THR A 134 8.62 -5.95 -1.67
N THR A 135 8.08 -7.14 -1.40
CA THR A 135 8.79 -8.40 -1.69
C THR A 135 8.99 -8.61 -3.19
N PHE A 136 8.01 -8.25 -4.02
CA PHE A 136 8.14 -8.31 -5.48
C PHE A 136 9.22 -7.33 -5.99
N LEU A 137 9.25 -6.10 -5.47
CA LEU A 137 10.29 -5.11 -5.78
C LEU A 137 11.68 -5.55 -5.29
N MET A 138 11.77 -6.21 -4.14
CA MET A 138 13.01 -6.80 -3.63
C MET A 138 13.54 -7.89 -4.56
N VAL A 139 12.65 -8.74 -5.10
CA VAL A 139 13.01 -9.72 -6.15
C VAL A 139 13.50 -9.02 -7.41
N CYS A 140 12.84 -7.96 -7.84
CA CYS A 140 13.30 -7.13 -8.96
C CYS A 140 14.68 -6.53 -8.69
N LEU A 141 14.95 -6.04 -7.48
CA LEU A 141 16.25 -5.50 -7.08
C LEU A 141 17.35 -6.54 -7.20
N MET A 142 17.13 -7.74 -6.65
CA MET A 142 18.07 -8.86 -6.76
C MET A 142 18.33 -9.26 -8.22
N ARG A 143 17.30 -9.24 -9.07
CA ARG A 143 17.43 -9.55 -10.50
C ARG A 143 18.18 -8.47 -11.27
N THR A 144 17.97 -7.19 -10.94
CA THR A 144 18.74 -6.08 -11.50
C THR A 144 20.22 -6.19 -11.15
N MET A 145 20.54 -6.49 -9.89
CA MET A 145 21.93 -6.69 -9.44
C MET A 145 22.64 -7.85 -10.16
N LYS A 146 21.88 -8.87 -10.58
CA LYS A 146 22.38 -10.01 -11.38
C LYS A 146 22.31 -9.77 -12.90
N PHE A 147 22.03 -8.55 -13.35
CA PHE A 147 21.94 -8.18 -14.78
C PHE A 147 20.88 -8.97 -15.58
N HIS A 148 19.78 -9.39 -14.95
CA HIS A 148 18.73 -10.15 -15.64
C HIS A 148 17.78 -9.31 -16.52
N PHE A 149 17.79 -7.98 -16.37
CA PHE A 149 16.92 -7.07 -17.12
C PHE A 149 17.69 -6.34 -18.22
N SER A 150 17.04 -6.15 -19.37
CA SER A 150 17.55 -5.31 -20.46
C SER A 150 16.67 -4.08 -20.63
N SER A 151 17.15 -3.05 -21.33
CA SER A 151 16.40 -1.82 -21.61
C SER A 151 15.10 -2.04 -22.40
N LYS A 152 14.92 -3.20 -23.04
CA LYS A 152 13.73 -3.56 -23.83
C LYS A 152 12.90 -4.68 -23.22
N HIS A 153 13.47 -5.49 -22.33
CA HIS A 153 12.81 -6.67 -21.77
C HIS A 153 12.98 -6.72 -20.25
N HIS A 154 12.00 -6.15 -19.57
CA HIS A 154 11.94 -6.05 -18.11
C HIS A 154 10.50 -6.10 -17.58
N PHE A 155 9.64 -6.92 -18.19
CA PHE A 155 8.23 -7.02 -17.78
C PHE A 155 8.03 -7.35 -16.30
N GLY A 156 8.92 -8.14 -15.68
CA GLY A 156 8.83 -8.41 -14.24
C GLY A 156 8.97 -7.14 -13.38
N PHE A 157 9.76 -6.16 -13.84
CA PHE A 157 9.82 -4.84 -13.24
C PHE A 157 8.55 -4.03 -13.58
N GLU A 158 8.12 -4.02 -14.84
CA GLU A 158 6.86 -3.33 -15.26
C GLU A 158 5.63 -3.84 -14.51
N ALA A 159 5.60 -5.11 -14.10
CA ALA A 159 4.49 -5.70 -13.35
C ALA A 159 4.57 -5.42 -11.84
N ALA A 160 5.76 -5.08 -11.32
CA ALA A 160 5.95 -4.75 -9.91
C ALA A 160 5.79 -3.24 -9.64
N ALA A 161 5.93 -2.40 -10.67
CA ALA A 161 5.75 -0.96 -10.64
C ALA A 161 4.30 -0.57 -10.95
#